data_AF-A0A1X0S058-F1
#
_entry.id   AF-A0A1X0S058-F1
#
_cell.length_a   1.000
_cell.length_b   1.000
_cell.length_c   1.000
_cell.angle_alpha   90.00
_cell.angle_beta   90.00
_cell.angle_gamma   90.00
#
_symmetry.space_group_name_H-M   'P 1'
#
loop_
_entity.id
_entity.type
_entity.pdbx_description
1 polymer ?
#
loop_
_entity_poly.entity_id
_entity_poly.type
_entity_poly.pdbx_seq_one_letter_code
_entity_poly.pdbx_strand_id
1 'polypeptide(L)' 'MGGPRLEVVKFGIYVFFPVGTMLYFGGPEFYDKYVKGIKFWPDYETTHKPPTTPEDVKDTLAKLKAEREERWRQAALKKE' A
#
# COMPACT_ATOMS: atom_id res chain seq x y z
N MET A 1 4.20 9.13 -46.99
CA MET A 1 5.02 8.32 -46.06
C MET A 1 6.47 8.74 -46.28
N GLY A 2 7.17 9.25 -45.26
CA GLY A 2 8.57 9.65 -45.42
C GLY A 2 9.40 8.41 -45.75
N GLY A 3 10.24 8.48 -46.78
CA GLY A 3 10.86 7.31 -47.42
C GLY A 3 11.70 6.40 -46.51
N PRO A 4 12.36 5.37 -47.06
CA PRO A 4 12.91 4.22 -46.32
C PRO A 4 13.79 4.55 -45.10
N ARG A 5 14.48 5.70 -45.12
CA ARG A 5 15.30 6.19 -43.99
C ARG A 5 14.48 6.49 -42.73
N LEU A 6 13.26 7.00 -42.88
CA LEU A 6 12.37 7.30 -41.76
C LEU A 6 11.84 6.01 -41.11
N GLU A 7 11.60 4.98 -41.92
CA GLU A 7 11.12 3.69 -41.44
C GLU A 7 12.18 2.98 -40.59
N VAL A 8 13.46 3.07 -40.95
CA VAL A 8 14.57 2.52 -40.15
C VAL A 8 14.71 3.22 -38.79
N VAL A 9 14.56 4.55 -38.74
CA VAL A 9 14.60 5.29 -37.46
C VAL A 9 13.42 4.89 -36.57
N LYS A 10 12.21 4.80 -37.13
CA LYS A 10 11.01 4.37 -36.42
C LYS A 10 11.16 2.95 -35.87
N PHE A 11 11.69 2.04 -36.67
CA PHE A 11 11.98 0.67 -36.26
C PHE A 11 12.99 0.64 -35.11
N GLY A 12 14.07 1.41 -35.21
CA GLY A 12 15.06 1.55 -34.13
C GLY A 12 14.41 2.00 -32.82
N ILE A 13 13.58 3.05 -32.87
CA ILE A 13 12.85 3.52 -31.68
C ILE A 13 11.96 2.41 -31.11
N TYR A 14 11.20 1.71 -31.96
CA TYR A 14 10.29 0.65 -31.49
C TYR A 14 10.98 -0.55 -30.86
N VAL A 15 12.23 -0.83 -31.23
CA VAL A 15 13.00 -1.92 -30.62
C VAL A 15 13.75 -1.43 -29.38
N PHE A 16 14.50 -0.33 -29.48
CA PHE A 16 15.37 0.13 -28.40
C PHE A 16 14.61 0.80 -27.26
N PHE A 17 13.49 1.46 -27.52
CA PHE A 17 12.70 2.12 -26.48
C PHE A 17 12.16 1.13 -25.43
N PRO A 18 11.43 0.04 -25.80
CA PRO A 18 10.96 -0.92 -24.80
C PRO A 18 12.10 -1.67 -24.12
N VAL A 19 13.17 -2.02 -24.86
CA VAL A 19 14.34 -2.71 -24.28
C VAL A 19 15.06 -1.82 -23.26
N GLY A 20 15.32 -0.56 -23.61
CA GLY A 20 15.95 0.40 -22.70
C GLY A 20 15.09 0.69 -21.48
N THR A 21 13.77 0.82 -21.66
CA THR A 21 12.80 0.96 -20.57
C THR A 21 12.87 -0.25 -19.63
N MET A 22 12.89 -1.47 -20.16
CA MET A 22 13.00 -2.68 -19.34
C MET A 22 14.33 -2.72 -18.57
N LEU A 23 15.45 -2.38 -19.18
CA LEU A 23 16.76 -2.42 -18.51
C LEU A 23 16.86 -1.36 -17.40
N TYR A 24 16.29 -0.18 -17.62
CA TYR A 24 16.30 0.88 -16.62
C TYR A 24 15.35 0.59 -15.45
N PHE A 25 14.08 0.27 -15.71
CA PHE A 25 13.08 0.05 -14.67
C PHE A 25 13.10 -1.37 -14.07
N GLY A 26 13.48 -2.36 -14.86
CA GLY A 26 13.57 -3.76 -14.45
C GLY A 26 14.91 -4.14 -13.83
N GLY A 27 15.89 -3.24 -13.81
CA GLY A 27 17.17 -3.46 -13.16
C GLY A 27 17.03 -3.53 -11.62
N PRO A 28 17.88 -4.31 -10.93
CA PRO A 28 17.85 -4.44 -9.48
C PRO A 28 18.09 -3.09 -8.77
N GLU A 29 18.91 -2.20 -9.36
CA GLU A 29 19.19 -0.87 -8.82
C GLU A 29 17.94 0.02 -8.72
N PHE A 30 17.06 -0.03 -9.73
CA PHE A 30 15.81 0.73 -9.71
C PHE A 30 14.88 0.24 -8.60
N TYR A 31 14.77 -1.09 -8.46
CA TYR A 31 13.98 -1.70 -7.40
C TYR A 31 14.49 -1.32 -6.01
N ASP A 32 15.80 -1.46 -5.77
CA ASP A 32 16.41 -1.15 -4.48
C ASP A 32 16.29 0.33 -4.13
N LYS A 33 16.43 1.23 -5.12
CA LYS A 33 16.39 2.68 -4.90
C LYS A 33 14.97 3.23 -4.70
N TYR A 34 13.99 2.74 -5.46
CA TYR A 34 12.67 3.37 -5.52
C TYR A 34 11.55 2.51 -4.96
N VAL A 35 11.62 1.18 -5.02
CA VAL A 35 10.49 0.30 -4.67
C VAL A 35 10.64 -0.31 -3.28
N LYS A 36 11.83 -0.81 -2.95
CA LYS A 36 12.09 -1.56 -1.71
C LYS A 36 11.83 -0.77 -0.43
N GLY A 37 12.09 0.54 -0.46
CA GLY A 37 11.91 1.43 0.68
C GLY A 37 10.46 1.90 0.90
N ILE A 38 9.54 1.58 -0.01
CA ILE A 38 8.15 2.03 0.12
C ILE A 38 7.46 1.21 1.22
N LYS A 39 7.25 1.86 2.37
CA LYS A 39 6.50 1.29 3.48
C LYS A 39 5.00 1.43 3.22
N PHE A 40 4.44 0.46 2.49
CA PHE A 40 3.00 0.43 2.18
C PHE A 40 2.13 0.20 3.41
N TRP A 41 2.64 -0.55 4.38
CA TRP A 41 1.90 -0.92 5.59
C TRP A 41 2.45 -0.19 6.81
N PRO A 42 1.60 0.27 7.74
CA PRO A 42 2.06 0.81 9.01
C PRO A 42 2.93 -0.20 9.75
N ASP A 43 3.76 0.29 10.67
CA ASP A 43 4.60 -0.60 11.46
C ASP A 43 3.72 -1.59 12.23
N TYR A 44 4.18 -2.83 12.34
CA TYR A 44 3.48 -3.84 13.12
C TYR A 44 3.35 -3.39 14.58
N GLU A 45 4.36 -2.71 15.11
CA GLU A 45 4.36 -2.15 16.46
C GLU A 45 3.35 -1.02 16.66
N THR A 46 3.04 -0.28 15.59
CA THR A 46 2.02 0.80 15.63
C THR A 46 0.60 0.31 15.39
N THR A 47 0.46 -0.92 14.90
CA THR A 47 -0.83 -1.48 14.55
C THR A 47 -1.47 -2.16 15.77
N HIS A 48 -2.80 -2.13 15.84
CA HIS A 48 -3.53 -2.85 16.88
C HIS A 48 -3.22 -4.35 16.82
N LYS A 49 -2.66 -4.90 17.89
CA LYS A 49 -2.36 -6.32 18.03
C LYS A 49 -3.61 -7.05 18.54
N PRO A 50 -4.21 -7.96 17.76
CA PRO A 50 -5.38 -8.70 18.21
C PRO A 50 -5.01 -9.60 19.40
N PRO A 51 -5.93 -9.80 20.37
CA PRO A 51 -5.71 -10.68 21.50
C PRO A 51 -5.52 -12.13 21.02
N THR A 52 -4.50 -12.80 21.52
CA THR A 52 -4.15 -14.17 21.12
C THR A 52 -4.54 -15.22 22.16
N THR A 53 -4.71 -14.83 23.43
CA THR A 53 -5.09 -15.76 24.51
C THR A 53 -6.59 -15.68 24.80
N PRO A 54 -7.22 -16.78 25.27
CA PRO A 54 -8.64 -16.78 25.63
C PRO A 54 -9.01 -15.75 26.71
N GLU A 55 -8.10 -15.48 27.64
CA GLU A 55 -8.24 -14.49 28.70
C GLU A 55 -8.24 -13.08 28.11
N ASP A 56 -7.24 -12.75 27.28
CA ASP A 56 -7.14 -11.44 26.62
C ASP A 56 -8.37 -11.14 25.76
N VAL A 57 -8.92 -12.16 25.09
CA VAL A 57 -10.13 -12.03 24.27
C VAL A 57 -11.34 -11.62 25.13
N LYS A 58 -11.50 -12.21 26.32
CA LYS A 58 -12.61 -11.85 27.22
C LYS A 58 -12.47 -10.42 27.73
N ASP A 59 -11.26 -10.02 28.10
CA ASP A 59 -10.98 -8.69 28.64
C ASP A 59 -11.16 -7.59 27.58
N THR A 60 -10.65 -7.81 26.37
CA THR A 60 -10.87 -6.90 25.24
C THR A 60 -12.34 -6.82 24.86
N LEU A 61 -13.07 -7.94 24.84
CA LEU A 61 -14.51 -7.94 24.58
C LEU A 61 -15.29 -7.14 25.63
N ALA A 62 -14.94 -7.27 26.92
CA ALA A 62 -15.56 -6.49 27.98
C ALA A 62 -15.33 -4.98 27.80
N LYS A 63 -14.09 -4.58 27.49
CA LYS A 63 -13.74 -3.18 27.18
C LYS A 63 -14.55 -2.62 26.00
N LEU A 64 -14.60 -3.37 24.89
CA LEU A 64 -15.35 -2.95 23.69
C LEU A 64 -16.85 -2.79 23.95
N LYS A 65 -17.44 -3.63 24.81
CA LYS A 65 -18.84 -3.48 25.22
C LYS A 65 -19.07 -2.21 26.01
N ALA A 66 -18.19 -1.90 26.97
CA ALA A 66 -18.27 -0.68 27.78
C ALA A 66 -18.15 0.59 26.90
N GLU A 67 -17.16 0.65 26.02
CA GLU A 67 -16.98 1.78 25.09
C GLU A 67 -18.20 1.98 24.17
N ARG A 68 -18.82 0.89 23.73
CA ARG A 68 -20.05 0.96 22.92
C ARG A 68 -21.20 1.58 23.72
N GLU A 69 -21.39 1.18 24.96
CA GLU A 69 -22.45 1.74 25.82
C GLU A 69 -22.21 3.22 26.12
N GLU A 70 -20.98 3.62 26.41
CA GLU A 70 -20.61 5.02 26.61
C GLU A 70 -20.90 5.85 25.36
N ARG A 71 -20.52 5.37 24.17
CA ARG A 71 -20.86 6.05 22.90
C ARG A 71 -22.36 6.24 22.73
N TRP A 72 -23.18 5.24 23.10
CA TRP A 72 -24.64 5.37 23.03
C TRP A 72 -25.20 6.37 24.04
N ARG A 73 -24.67 6.40 25.27
CA ARG A 73 -25.05 7.40 26.29
C ARG A 73 -24.71 8.83 25.82
N GLN A 74 -23.51 9.03 25.28
CA GLN A 74 -23.08 10.32 24.73
C GLN A 74 -23.95 10.75 23.54
N ALA A 75 -24.33 9.82 22.67
CA ALA A 75 -25.24 10.10 21.55
C ALA A 75 -26.65 10.47 22.02
N ALA A 76 -27.15 9.87 23.11
CA ALA A 76 -28.43 10.23 23.69
C ALA A 76 -28.41 11.64 24.30
N LEU A 77 -27.37 11.98 25.07
CA LEU A 77 -27.20 13.31 25.69
C LEU A 77 -27.04 14.44 24.66
N LYS A 78 -26.45 14.16 23.49
CA LYS A 78 -26.35 15.14 22.39
C LYS A 78 -27.66 15.36 21.64
N LYS A 79 -28.65 14.50 21.85
CA LYS A 79 -29.94 14.54 21.16
C LYS A 79 -31.01 15.30 21.97
N GLU A 80 -30.79 15.45 23.27
CA GLU A 80 -31.53 16.35 24.17
C GLU A 80 -31.02 17.79 24.04
#